data_AF-A0A924L4J7-F1
#
_entry.id   AF-A0A924L4J7-F1
#
_cell.length_a   1.000
_cell.length_b   1.000
_cell.length_c   1.000
_cell.angle_alpha   90.00
_cell.angle_beta   90.00
_cell.angle_gamma   90.00
#
_symmetry.space_group_name_H-M   'P 1'
#
loop_
_entity.id
_entity.type
_entity.pdbx_description
1 polymer ?
#
loop_
_entity_poly.entity_id
_entity_poly.type
_entity_poly.pdbx_seq_one_letter_code
_entity_poly.pdbx_strand_id
1 'polypeptide(L)'
;MPKNASSKNGSIKSAQKVKATSSAAQGLRDLFEDSLKDIYWAEKALVKALPKMAKNATSQELVTALTEHLDVTKQQVSRLEEVFQLLGKPARAKK
;
A
#
# COMPACT_ATOMS: atom_id res chain seq x y z
N MET A 1 -19.64 -54.92 26.22
CA MET A 1 -20.02 -53.49 26.39
C MET A 1 -19.84 -53.18 27.87
N PRO A 2 -19.14 -52.11 28.28
CA PRO A 2 -19.38 -50.73 27.87
C PRO A 2 -18.16 -49.99 27.31
N LYS A 3 -18.48 -48.85 26.68
CA LYS A 3 -17.63 -47.87 26.02
C LYS A 3 -17.04 -46.92 27.07
N ASN A 4 -15.81 -46.45 26.91
CA ASN A 4 -15.53 -45.03 27.12
C ASN A 4 -14.31 -44.56 26.33
N ALA A 5 -14.57 -43.65 25.40
CA ALA A 5 -13.57 -42.89 24.67
C ALA A 5 -13.28 -41.58 25.42
N SER A 6 -12.16 -40.94 25.02
CA SER A 6 -11.80 -39.53 25.29
C SER A 6 -11.15 -39.31 26.66
N SER A 7 -10.02 -38.61 26.81
CA SER A 7 -9.56 -37.46 26.02
C SER A 7 -8.03 -37.38 26.09
N LYS A 8 -7.36 -37.29 24.93
CA LYS A 8 -5.97 -36.88 24.85
C LYS A 8 -5.88 -35.43 25.32
N ASN A 9 -5.17 -35.21 26.43
CA ASN A 9 -4.90 -33.90 26.97
C ASN A 9 -3.97 -33.16 25.99
N GLY A 10 -4.56 -32.50 24.99
CA GLY A 10 -3.86 -31.59 24.10
C GLY A 10 -3.37 -30.42 24.94
N SER A 11 -2.07 -30.33 25.15
CA SER A 11 -1.42 -29.15 25.70
C SER A 11 -1.75 -27.97 24.79
N ILE A 12 -2.67 -27.12 25.25
CA ILE A 12 -2.90 -25.81 24.65
C ILE A 12 -1.58 -25.05 24.84
N LYS A 13 -0.75 -25.03 23.79
CA LYS A 13 0.44 -24.19 23.75
C LYS A 13 -0.06 -22.76 23.96
N SER A 14 0.27 -22.19 25.11
CA SER A 14 0.09 -20.77 25.41
C SER A 14 0.57 -19.97 24.20
N ALA A 15 -0.25 -19.04 23.71
CA ALA A 15 0.15 -18.13 22.64
C ALA A 15 1.43 -17.39 23.06
N GLN A 16 2.59 -17.87 22.59
CA GLN A 16 3.86 -17.22 22.84
C GLN A 16 3.82 -15.86 22.13
N LYS A 17 3.79 -14.78 22.90
CA LYS A 17 4.00 -13.43 22.37
C LYS A 17 5.37 -13.42 21.70
N VAL A 18 5.39 -13.34 20.36
CA VAL A 18 6.63 -13.22 19.60
C VAL A 18 7.26 -11.87 19.97
N LYS A 19 8.45 -11.92 20.56
CA LYS A 19 9.20 -10.71 20.93
C LYS A 19 9.76 -10.08 19.65
N ALA A 20 9.49 -8.79 19.45
CA ALA A 20 10.06 -8.06 18.32
C ALA A 20 11.60 -8.10 18.36
N THR A 21 12.22 -8.31 17.19
CA THR A 21 13.67 -8.24 17.04
C THR A 21 14.14 -6.78 17.19
N SER A 22 15.39 -6.56 17.59
CA SER A 22 15.95 -5.20 17.73
C SER A 22 15.91 -4.37 16.44
N SER A 23 15.87 -5.03 15.27
CA SER A 23 15.80 -4.40 13.95
C SER A 23 14.38 -4.17 13.43
N ALA A 24 13.34 -4.64 14.13
CA ALA A 24 11.96 -4.61 13.63
C ALA A 24 11.48 -3.18 13.31
N ALA A 25 11.81 -2.20 14.16
CA ALA A 25 11.45 -0.80 13.92
C ALA A 25 12.12 -0.22 12.66
N GLN A 26 13.38 -0.58 12.40
CA GLN A 26 14.09 -0.17 11.20
C GLN A 26 13.48 -0.83 9.95
N GLY A 27 13.18 -2.13 10.01
CA GLY A 27 12.56 -2.85 8.90
C GLY A 27 11.19 -2.29 8.50
N LEU A 28 10.36 -1.89 9.49
CA LEU A 28 9.09 -1.22 9.22
C LEU A 28 9.28 0.17 8.58
N ARG A 29 10.30 0.91 9.03
CA ARG A 29 10.65 2.22 8.45
C ARG A 29 11.12 2.10 7.00
N ASP A 30 11.96 1.12 6.71
CA ASP A 30 12.45 0.87 5.35
C ASP A 30 11.31 0.43 4.42
N LEU A 31 10.45 -0.49 4.88
CA LEU A 31 9.26 -0.90 4.15
C LEU A 31 8.33 0.28 3.85
N PHE A 32 8.12 1.16 4.84
CA PHE A 32 7.29 2.36 4.67
C PHE A 32 7.88 3.30 3.60
N GLU A 33 9.18 3.59 3.68
CA GLU A 33 9.85 4.44 2.69
C GLU A 33 9.80 3.85 1.27
N ASP A 34 10.01 2.56 1.13
CA ASP A 34 9.96 1.91 -0.18
C ASP A 34 8.54 1.88 -0.75
N SER A 35 7.54 1.61 0.09
CA SER A 35 6.13 1.69 -0.30
C SER A 35 5.75 3.10 -0.77
N LEU A 36 6.28 4.15 -0.13
CA LEU A 36 6.08 5.54 -0.56
C LEU A 36 6.69 5.83 -1.94
N LYS A 37 7.88 5.28 -2.23
CA LYS A 37 8.52 5.45 -3.55
C LYS A 37 7.74 4.71 -4.64
N ASP A 38 7.22 3.52 -4.32
CA ASP A 38 6.45 2.69 -5.23
C ASP A 38 5.12 3.36 -5.60
N ILE A 39 4.37 3.84 -4.60
CA ILE A 39 3.11 4.56 -4.88
C ILE A 39 3.36 5.89 -5.60
N TYR A 40 4.42 6.62 -5.24
CA TYR A 40 4.77 7.86 -5.94
C TYR A 40 5.11 7.64 -7.42
N TRP A 41 5.80 6.55 -7.74
CA TRP A 41 5.99 6.16 -9.14
C TRP A 41 4.66 5.84 -9.82
N ALA A 42 3.79 5.05 -9.17
CA ALA A 42 2.51 4.65 -9.71
C ALA A 42 1.62 5.86 -10.04
N GLU A 43 1.51 6.83 -9.12
CA GLU A 43 0.72 8.04 -9.37
C GLU A 43 1.29 8.86 -10.53
N LYS A 44 2.62 9.01 -10.61
CA LYS A 44 3.27 9.69 -11.75
C LYS A 44 3.05 8.97 -13.08
N ALA A 45 3.01 7.63 -13.08
CA ALA A 45 2.66 6.85 -14.26
C ALA A 45 1.18 7.06 -14.62
N LEU A 46 0.30 7.09 -13.62
CA LEU A 46 -1.14 7.24 -13.78
C LEU A 46 -1.52 8.62 -14.34
N VAL A 47 -0.84 9.70 -13.94
CA VAL A 47 -0.98 11.04 -14.55
C VAL A 47 -0.81 11.00 -16.08
N LYS A 48 0.09 10.14 -16.59
CA LYS A 48 0.34 9.99 -18.03
C LYS A 48 -0.64 9.02 -18.70
N ALA A 49 -1.19 8.08 -17.95
CA ALA A 49 -2.07 7.03 -18.47
C ALA A 49 -3.53 7.48 -18.52
N LEU A 50 -4.03 8.19 -17.50
CA LEU A 50 -5.43 8.62 -17.40
C LEU A 50 -5.93 9.41 -18.62
N PRO A 51 -5.18 10.37 -19.21
CA PRO A 51 -5.62 11.05 -20.43
C PRO A 51 -5.80 10.08 -21.62
N LYS A 52 -4.95 9.06 -21.72
CA LYS A 52 -5.05 8.04 -22.78
C LYS A 52 -6.24 7.12 -22.55
N MET A 53 -6.51 6.76 -21.30
CA MET A 53 -7.67 5.95 -20.93
C MET A 53 -8.97 6.72 -21.20
N ALA A 54 -9.06 7.99 -20.81
CA ALA A 54 -10.20 8.85 -21.07
C ALA A 54 -10.47 8.99 -22.58
N LYS A 55 -9.41 9.19 -23.39
CA LYS A 55 -9.54 9.27 -24.86
C LYS A 55 -10.09 7.98 -25.50
N ASN A 56 -9.80 6.82 -24.91
CA ASN A 56 -10.23 5.52 -25.44
C ASN A 56 -11.55 5.04 -24.82
N ALA A 57 -12.12 5.75 -23.86
CA ALA A 57 -13.39 5.40 -23.25
C ALA A 57 -14.55 5.73 -24.19
N THR A 58 -15.53 4.83 -24.25
CA THR A 58 -16.72 4.97 -25.12
C THR A 58 -17.92 5.56 -24.38
N SER A 59 -18.00 5.37 -23.07
CA SER A 59 -19.04 5.96 -22.22
C SER A 59 -18.64 7.35 -21.77
N GLN A 60 -19.54 8.31 -21.94
CA GLN A 60 -19.34 9.69 -21.47
C GLN A 60 -19.10 9.75 -19.95
N GLU A 61 -19.79 8.90 -19.18
CA GLU A 61 -19.61 8.80 -17.73
C GLU A 61 -18.18 8.38 -17.38
N LEU A 62 -17.64 7.40 -18.11
CA LEU A 62 -16.27 6.92 -17.89
C LEU A 62 -15.22 7.97 -18.28
N VAL A 63 -15.45 8.71 -19.38
CA VAL A 63 -14.58 9.82 -19.79
C VAL A 63 -14.51 10.88 -18.69
N THR A 64 -15.67 11.28 -18.15
CA THR A 64 -15.76 12.26 -17.06
C THR A 64 -15.05 11.76 -15.81
N ALA A 65 -15.34 10.53 -15.36
CA ALA A 65 -14.72 9.95 -14.17
C ALA A 65 -13.20 9.87 -14.28
N LEU A 66 -12.65 9.46 -15.43
CA LEU A 66 -11.20 9.39 -15.65
C LEU A 66 -10.54 10.78 -15.70
N THR A 67 -11.27 11.77 -16.22
CA THR A 67 -10.78 13.16 -16.30
C THR A 67 -10.78 13.83 -14.93
N GLU A 68 -11.84 13.65 -14.14
CA GLU A 68 -11.90 14.13 -12.76
C GLU A 68 -10.84 13.44 -11.89
N HIS A 69 -10.65 12.13 -12.08
CA HIS A 69 -9.64 11.38 -11.32
C HIS A 69 -8.22 11.83 -11.64
N LEU A 70 -7.94 12.32 -12.85
CA LEU A 70 -6.63 12.89 -13.19
C LEU A 70 -6.25 14.06 -12.27
N ASP A 71 -7.20 14.93 -11.94
CA ASP A 71 -6.93 16.06 -11.04
C ASP A 71 -6.74 15.60 -9.59
N VAL A 72 -7.49 14.58 -9.16
CA VAL A 72 -7.26 13.91 -7.87
C VAL A 72 -5.85 13.30 -7.82
N THR A 73 -5.43 12.60 -8.88
CA THR A 73 -4.10 11.98 -8.97
C THR A 73 -2.98 13.04 -8.92
N LYS A 74 -3.12 14.18 -9.60
CA LYS A 74 -2.13 15.28 -9.50
C LYS A 74 -2.00 15.82 -8.07
N GLN A 75 -3.11 15.93 -7.35
CA GLN A 75 -3.11 16.33 -5.94
C GLN A 75 -2.47 15.27 -5.05
N GLN A 76 -2.70 13.98 -5.32
CA GLN A 76 -2.06 12.88 -4.60
C GLN A 76 -0.53 12.89 -4.80
N VAL A 77 -0.05 13.15 -6.03
CA VAL A 77 1.39 13.34 -6.30
C VAL A 77 1.96 14.48 -5.46
N SER A 78 1.27 15.62 -5.40
CA SER A 78 1.71 16.79 -4.62
C SER A 78 1.77 16.47 -3.12
N ARG A 79 0.76 15.76 -2.59
CA ARG A 79 0.74 15.31 -1.20
C ARG A 79 1.88 14.34 -0.88
N LEU A 80 2.21 13.43 -1.80
CA LEU A 80 3.35 12.53 -1.62
C LEU A 80 4.68 13.31 -1.59
N GLU A 81 4.81 14.37 -2.39
CA GLU A 81 5.98 15.25 -2.35
C GLU A 81 6.12 15.97 -0.99
N GLU A 82 5.01 16.45 -0.42
CA GLU A 82 4.97 16.99 0.95
C GLU A 82 5.39 15.93 1.99
N VAL A 83 4.89 14.69 1.88
CA VAL A 83 5.28 13.60 2.78
C VAL A 83 6.78 13.32 2.70
N PHE A 84 7.37 13.30 1.50
CA PHE A 84 8.82 13.15 1.34
C PHE A 84 9.61 14.29 1.98
N GLN A 85 9.13 15.53 1.84
CA GLN A 85 9.72 16.69 2.53
C GLN A 85 9.68 16.54 4.05
N LEU A 86 8.54 16.11 4.62
CA LEU A 86 8.41 15.85 6.05
C LEU A 86 9.34 14.74 6.55
N LEU A 87 9.66 13.77 5.70
CA LEU A 87 10.63 12.70 6.00
C LEU A 87 12.09 13.15 5.85
N GLY A 88 12.34 14.37 5.37
CA GLY A 88 13.69 14.88 5.07
C GLY A 88 14.38 14.11 3.95
N LYS A 89 13.60 13.48 3.04
CA LYS A 89 14.12 12.66 1.94
C LYS A 89 13.68 13.21 0.59
N PRO A 90 14.51 13.08 -0.45
CA PRO A 90 14.11 13.50 -1.79
C PRO A 90 13.01 12.57 -2.31
N ALA A 91 11.96 13.14 -2.90
CA ALA A 91 10.92 12.40 -3.63
C ALA A 91 11.53 11.74 -4.88
N ARG A 92 12.08 10.54 -4.73
CA ARG A 92 12.63 9.74 -5.83
C ARG A 92 11.73 8.55 -6.07
N ALA A 93 11.06 8.56 -7.22
CA ALA A 93 10.33 7.40 -7.70
C ALA A 93 11.29 6.22 -7.93
N LYS A 94 10.91 5.01 -7.53
CA LYS A 94 11.60 3.79 -7.93
C LYS A 94 11.31 3.56 -9.41
N LYS A 95 12.36 3.38 -10.23
CA LYS A 95 12.21 3.14 -11.68
C LYS A 95 11.93 1.68 -11.95
#